data_AF-A0A7R9FED9-F1
#
_entry.id   AF-A0A7R9FED9-F1
#
_cell.length_a   1.000
_cell.length_b   1.000
_cell.length_c   1.000
_cell.angle_alpha   90.00
_cell.angle_beta   90.00
_cell.angle_gamma   90.00
#
_symmetry.space_group_name_H-M   'P 1'
#
loop_
_entity.id
_entity.type
_entity.pdbx_description
1 polymer ?
#
loop_
_entity_poly.entity_id
_entity_poly.type
_entity_poly.pdbx_seq_one_letter_code
_entity_poly.pdbx_strand_id
1 'polypeptide(L)'
;GKNYIEKNATCGRLLCDMKISAKELVRSRSYDLGTLCQNLLHLKEDVRVSYTVEEVNKMFGSSRDLLHLISATMQDAVYILRLMCELNVLPLTLQITNIAGED
;
A
#
# COMPACT_ATOMS: atom_id res chain seq x y z
N GLY A 1 8.77 21.59 11.04
CA GLY A 1 8.17 20.76 12.10
C GLY A 1 7.74 19.41 11.51
N LYS A 2 8.07 18.29 12.18
CA LYS A 2 7.87 16.87 11.81
C LYS A 2 7.57 16.51 10.34
N ASN A 3 6.40 16.84 9.80
CA ASN A 3 6.02 16.61 8.38
C ASN A 3 7.07 17.10 7.37
N TYR A 4 7.74 18.22 7.65
CA TYR A 4 8.81 18.74 6.78
C TYR A 4 10.05 17.83 6.77
N ILE A 5 10.38 17.24 7.91
CA ILE A 5 11.52 16.31 8.03
C ILE A 5 11.20 15.00 7.33
N GLU A 6 9.96 14.50 7.46
CA GLU A 6 9.51 13.27 6.81
C GLU A 6 9.49 13.40 5.29
N LYS A 7 9.00 14.53 4.75
CA LYS A 7 9.04 14.80 3.31
C LYS A 7 10.48 14.89 2.79
N ASN A 8 11.37 15.55 3.53
CA ASN A 8 12.76 15.72 3.09
C ASN A 8 13.64 14.48 3.29
N ALA A 9 13.20 13.51 4.10
CA ALA A 9 13.96 12.28 4.36
C ALA A 9 14.19 11.43 3.09
N THR A 10 13.36 11.61 2.06
CA THR A 10 13.43 10.88 0.79
C THR A 10 13.64 11.82 -0.40
N CYS A 11 14.27 12.98 -0.19
CA CYS A 11 14.61 13.94 -1.25
C CYS A 11 15.21 13.25 -2.49
N GLY A 12 14.70 13.62 -3.67
CA GLY A 12 15.08 13.01 -4.95
C GLY A 12 14.42 11.66 -5.24
N ARG A 13 13.54 11.16 -4.37
CA ARG A 13 12.74 9.95 -4.59
C ARG A 13 11.26 10.28 -4.43
N LEU A 14 10.47 9.97 -5.47
CA LEU A 14 9.02 10.08 -5.38
C LEU A 14 8.47 9.01 -4.43
N LEU A 15 7.65 9.42 -3.46
CA LEU A 15 6.92 8.52 -2.58
C LEU A 15 5.46 8.44 -3.01
N CYS A 16 5.01 7.22 -3.35
CA CYS A 16 3.62 6.94 -3.68
C CYS A 16 2.93 6.27 -2.48
N ASP A 17 2.05 6.99 -1.79
CA ASP A 17 1.18 6.42 -0.75
C ASP A 17 -0.14 5.99 -1.37
N MET A 18 -0.31 4.67 -1.50
CA MET A 18 -1.50 4.08 -2.12
C MET A 18 -2.80 4.41 -1.39
N LYS A 19 -2.77 4.62 -0.06
CA LYS A 19 -3.97 4.98 0.70
C LYS A 19 -4.40 6.42 0.39
N ILE A 20 -3.45 7.32 0.17
CA ILE A 20 -3.73 8.71 -0.24
C ILE A 20 -4.21 8.72 -1.69
N SER A 21 -3.46 8.12 -2.62
CA SER A 21 -3.85 8.07 -4.04
C SER A 21 -5.22 7.42 -4.24
N ALA A 22 -5.55 6.37 -3.50
CA ALA A 22 -6.87 5.74 -3.59
C ALA A 22 -8.01 6.67 -3.14
N LYS A 23 -7.80 7.53 -2.12
CA LYS A 23 -8.83 8.50 -1.68
C LYS A 23 -9.15 9.55 -2.73
N GLU A 24 -8.17 9.89 -3.56
CA GLU A 24 -8.33 10.88 -4.63
C GLU A 24 -9.00 10.27 -5.87
N LEU A 25 -8.69 9.01 -6.17
CA LEU A 25 -9.09 8.37 -7.42
C LEU A 25 -10.39 7.56 -7.33
N VAL A 26 -10.72 7.00 -6.16
CA VAL A 26 -11.90 6.13 -6.00
C VAL A 26 -12.66 6.40 -4.72
N ARG A 27 -13.98 6.17 -4.76
CA ARG A 27 -14.82 6.22 -3.56
C ARG A 27 -14.90 4.85 -2.91
N SER A 28 -14.40 4.73 -1.68
CA SER A 28 -14.51 3.51 -0.88
C SER A 28 -15.07 3.77 0.52
N ARG A 29 -15.66 2.74 1.14
CA ARG A 29 -16.12 2.80 2.55
C ARG A 29 -14.95 2.78 3.54
N SER A 30 -13.89 2.04 3.21
CA SER A 30 -12.60 2.07 3.91
C SER A 30 -11.45 2.06 2.88
N TYR A 31 -10.34 2.69 3.24
CA TYR A 31 -9.12 2.75 2.44
C TYR A 31 -7.99 1.91 3.04
N ASP A 32 -8.34 0.93 3.87
CA ASP A 32 -7.37 -0.06 4.35
C ASP A 32 -7.04 -1.06 3.25
N LEU A 33 -5.79 -1.56 3.24
CA LEU A 33 -5.25 -2.35 2.13
C LEU A 33 -6.17 -3.52 1.75
N GLY A 34 -6.67 -4.28 2.73
CA GLY A 34 -7.58 -5.40 2.49
C GLY A 34 -8.87 -4.98 1.77
N THR A 35 -9.49 -3.87 2.15
CA THR A 35 -10.70 -3.35 1.51
C THR A 35 -10.42 -2.94 0.07
N LEU A 36 -9.30 -2.25 -0.17
CA LEU A 36 -8.89 -1.84 -1.52
C LEU A 36 -8.60 -3.06 -2.42
N CYS A 37 -7.91 -4.08 -1.90
CA CYS A 37 -7.65 -5.30 -2.65
C CYS A 37 -8.93 -6.06 -3.02
N GLN A 38 -9.92 -6.13 -2.12
CA GLN A 38 -11.20 -6.76 -2.43
C GLN A 38 -11.95 -5.98 -3.51
N ASN A 39 -12.07 -4.66 -3.35
CA ASN A 39 -12.88 -3.83 -4.23
C ASN A 39 -12.26 -3.63 -5.62
N LEU A 40 -10.94 -3.46 -5.69
CA LEU A 40 -10.23 -3.06 -6.92
C LEU A 40 -9.50 -4.24 -7.59
N LEU A 41 -8.96 -5.19 -6.82
CA LEU A 41 -8.29 -6.38 -7.39
C LEU A 41 -9.19 -7.61 -7.41
N HIS A 42 -10.45 -7.48 -6.98
CA HIS A 42 -11.45 -8.55 -6.90
C HIS A 42 -10.97 -9.78 -6.11
N LEU A 43 -10.14 -9.55 -5.09
CA LEU A 43 -9.75 -10.63 -4.18
C LEU A 43 -10.96 -11.04 -3.34
N LYS A 44 -11.09 -12.35 -3.10
CA LYS A 44 -12.08 -12.86 -2.16
C LYS A 44 -11.74 -12.43 -0.74
N GLU A 45 -12.77 -12.37 0.09
CA GLU A 45 -12.62 -12.27 1.54
C GLU A 45 -11.73 -13.43 2.04
N ASP A 46 -10.93 -13.17 3.07
CA ASP A 46 -9.95 -14.10 3.67
C ASP A 46 -8.70 -14.48 2.85
N VAL A 47 -8.55 -14.01 1.61
CA VAL A 47 -7.31 -14.27 0.83
C VAL A 47 -6.10 -13.54 1.42
N ARG A 48 -6.30 -12.30 1.88
CA ARG A 48 -5.25 -11.52 2.54
C ARG A 48 -5.32 -11.75 4.03
N VAL A 49 -4.30 -12.40 4.58
CA VAL A 49 -4.14 -12.57 6.03
C VAL A 49 -3.65 -11.27 6.65
N SER A 50 -4.27 -10.86 7.76
CA SER A 50 -3.81 -9.75 8.60
C SER A 50 -3.49 -10.29 9.99
N TYR A 51 -2.41 -9.80 10.59
CA TYR A 51 -1.96 -10.26 11.91
C TYR A 51 -2.11 -9.16 12.95
N THR A 52 -2.48 -9.51 14.17
CA THR A 52 -2.34 -8.62 15.33
C THR A 52 -0.90 -8.61 15.84
N VAL A 53 -0.57 -7.65 16.72
CA VAL A 53 0.77 -7.55 17.31
C VAL A 53 1.11 -8.81 18.12
N GLU A 54 0.14 -9.38 18.82
CA GLU A 54 0.29 -10.61 19.61
C GLU A 54 0.53 -11.83 18.71
N GLU A 55 -0.16 -11.91 17.57
CA GLU A 55 0.04 -12.97 16.59
C GLU A 55 1.42 -12.89 15.96
N VAL A 56 1.86 -11.69 15.55
CA VAL A 56 3.22 -11.47 15.03
C VAL A 56 4.27 -11.98 16.00
N ASN A 57 4.15 -11.68 17.30
CA ASN A 57 5.08 -12.17 18.32
C ASN A 57 5.11 -13.71 18.40
N LYS A 58 3.96 -14.37 18.26
CA LYS A 58 3.87 -15.84 18.25
C LYS A 58 4.54 -16.46 17.02
N MET A 59 4.48 -15.80 15.86
CA MET A 59 5.07 -16.31 14.61
C MET A 59 6.60 -16.44 14.69
N PHE A 60 7.27 -15.73 15.60
CA PHE A 60 8.71 -15.90 15.85
C PHE A 60 9.05 -17.20 16.60
N GLY A 61 8.06 -17.94 17.10
CA GLY A 61 8.26 -19.19 17.84
C GLY A 61 8.72 -20.35 16.96
N SER A 62 8.50 -20.31 15.64
CA SER A 62 8.98 -21.35 14.72
C SER A 62 9.45 -20.75 13.39
N SER A 63 10.43 -21.39 12.76
CA SER A 63 10.92 -20.95 11.43
C SER A 63 9.83 -21.03 10.36
N ARG A 64 8.93 -22.01 10.45
CA ARG A 64 7.81 -22.18 9.52
C ARG A 64 6.82 -21.01 9.63
N ASP A 65 6.44 -20.67 10.85
CA ASP A 65 5.50 -19.57 11.09
C ASP A 65 6.12 -18.23 10.69
N LEU A 66 7.42 -18.03 10.99
CA LEU A 66 8.14 -16.84 10.55
C LEU A 66 8.17 -16.71 9.02
N LEU A 67 8.37 -17.82 8.28
CA LEU A 67 8.31 -17.83 6.82
C LEU A 67 6.91 -17.48 6.29
N HIS A 68 5.85 -17.90 6.98
CA HIS A 68 4.48 -17.50 6.62
C HIS A 68 4.28 -15.99 6.81
N LEU A 69 4.77 -15.41 7.90
CA LEU A 69 4.70 -13.97 8.13
C LEU A 69 5.47 -13.17 7.05
N ILE A 70 6.67 -13.63 6.67
CA ILE A 70 7.46 -13.02 5.60
C ILE A 70 6.69 -13.09 4.28
N SER A 71 6.15 -14.26 3.95
CA SER A 71 5.39 -14.47 2.70
C SER A 71 4.15 -13.56 2.63
N ALA A 72 3.42 -13.43 3.73
CA ALA A 72 2.27 -12.52 3.81
C ALA A 72 2.69 -11.06 3.60
N THR A 73 3.79 -10.62 4.21
CA THR A 73 4.31 -9.25 4.05
C THR A 73 4.77 -8.97 2.62
N MET A 74 5.44 -9.94 1.98
CA MET A 74 5.80 -9.83 0.56
C MET A 74 4.57 -9.76 -0.34
N GLN A 75 3.55 -10.57 -0.03
CA GLN A 75 2.30 -10.56 -0.79
C GLN A 75 1.56 -9.22 -0.68
N ASP A 76 1.60 -8.57 0.50
CA ASP A 76 1.07 -7.21 0.68
C ASP A 76 1.80 -6.18 -0.20
N ALA A 77 3.13 -6.25 -0.30
CA ALA A 77 3.89 -5.38 -1.19
C ALA A 77 3.48 -5.59 -2.67
N VAL A 78 3.26 -6.84 -3.09
CA VAL A 78 2.74 -7.15 -4.43
C VAL A 78 1.35 -6.56 -4.64
N TYR A 79 0.46 -6.64 -3.64
CA TYR A 79 -0.86 -6.04 -3.75
C TYR A 79 -0.82 -4.51 -3.87
N ILE A 80 0.06 -3.83 -3.13
CA ILE A 80 0.26 -2.39 -3.25
C ILE A 80 0.70 -2.02 -4.68
N LEU A 81 1.66 -2.76 -5.25
CA LEU A 81 2.09 -2.54 -6.63
C LEU A 81 0.97 -2.79 -7.64
N ARG A 82 0.19 -3.85 -7.45
CA ARG A 82 -0.97 -4.15 -8.31
C ARG A 82 -2.03 -3.07 -8.23
N LEU A 83 -2.35 -2.56 -7.04
CA LEU A 83 -3.28 -1.45 -6.85
C LEU A 83 -2.81 -0.17 -7.54
N MET A 84 -1.50 0.14 -7.44
CA MET A 84 -0.90 1.28 -8.11
C MET A 84 -1.08 1.19 -9.64
N CYS A 85 -0.88 0.00 -10.21
CA CYS A 85 -1.10 -0.26 -11.64
C CYS A 85 -2.59 -0.21 -12.00
N GLU A 86 -3.47 -0.85 -11.22
CA GLU A 86 -4.92 -0.90 -11.46
C GLU A 86 -5.52 0.50 -11.53
N LEU A 87 -5.09 1.39 -10.64
CA LEU A 87 -5.55 2.79 -10.61
C LEU A 87 -4.74 3.72 -11.51
N ASN A 88 -3.75 3.20 -12.26
CA ASN A 88 -2.86 3.99 -13.11
C ASN A 88 -2.27 5.22 -12.39
N VAL A 89 -1.87 5.06 -11.13
CA VAL A 89 -1.46 6.19 -10.28
C VAL A 89 -0.30 6.96 -10.92
N LEU A 90 0.79 6.27 -11.30
CA LEU A 90 1.98 6.95 -11.84
C LEU A 90 1.72 7.67 -13.18
N PRO A 91 1.08 7.05 -14.19
CA PRO A 91 0.71 7.77 -15.42
C PRO A 91 -0.18 9.00 -15.17
N LEU A 92 -1.17 8.89 -14.28
CA LEU A 92 -2.07 10.00 -13.96
C LEU A 92 -1.33 11.13 -13.24
N THR A 93 -0.52 10.80 -12.24
CA THR A 93 0.30 11.80 -11.53
C THR A 93 1.22 12.53 -12.50
N LEU A 94 1.88 11.82 -13.42
CA LEU A 94 2.73 12.44 -14.43
C LEU A 94 1.97 13.44 -15.33
N GLN A 95 0.77 13.07 -15.78
CA GLN A 95 -0.05 13.96 -16.62
C GLN A 95 -0.50 15.21 -15.87
N ILE A 96 -0.95 15.04 -14.61
CA ILE A 96 -1.38 16.15 -13.76
C ILE A 96 -0.21 17.11 -13.50
N THR A 97 0.96 16.59 -13.13
CA THR A 97 2.18 17.36 -12.92
C THR A 97 2.57 18.15 -14.17
N ASN A 98 2.54 17.52 -15.35
CA ASN A 98 2.85 18.22 -16.61
C ASN A 98 1.87 19.35 -16.94
N ILE A 99 0.59 19.21 -16.56
CA ILE A 99 -0.44 20.24 -16.81
C ILE A 99 -0.36 21.38 -15.79
N ALA A 100 -0.19 21.05 -14.51
CA ALA A 100 -0.16 22.02 -13.42
C ALA A 100 1.17 22.78 -13.34
N GLY A 101 2.28 22.13 -13.72
CA GLY A 101 3.62 22.71 -13.66
C GLY A 101 4.24 22.74 -12.26
N GLU A 102 3.82 21.84 -11.36
CA GLU A 102 4.37 21.73 -10.00
C GLU A 102 5.20 20.46 -9.81
N ASP A 103 6.36 20.59 -9.14
CA ASP A 103 7.20 19.50 -8.59
C ASP A 103 6.87 19.21 -7.11
#